data_AF-A0A933SA64-F1
#
_entry.id   AF-A0A933SA64-F1
#
_cell.length_a   1.000
_cell.length_b   1.000
_cell.length_c   1.000
_cell.angle_alpha   90.00
_cell.angle_beta   90.00
_cell.angle_gamma   90.00
#
_symmetry.space_group_name_H-M   'P 1'
#
loop_
_entity.id
_entity.type
_entity.pdbx_description
1 polymer ?
#
loop_
_entity_poly.entity_id
_entity_poly.type
_entity_poly.pdbx_seq_one_letter_code
_entity_poly.pdbx_strand_id
1 'polypeptide(L)'
;MRKITCQEVLDQLWEYLDDEARAELCSEIEGHLTACSHCRVEVDSLRKTVLLYRSGDEAKTPIQLSDRLRAALETAYREHGSDD
;
A
#
# COMPACT_ATOMS: atom_id res chain seq x y z
N MET A 1 22.38 9.62 9.79
CA MET A 1 20.92 9.41 9.76
C MET A 1 20.26 10.76 9.57
N ARG A 2 19.50 10.94 8.48
CA ARG A 2 18.76 12.18 8.23
C ARG A 2 17.66 12.31 9.28
N LYS A 3 17.40 13.53 9.75
CA LYS A 3 16.34 13.80 10.74
C LYS A 3 15.15 14.39 9.99
N ILE A 4 14.05 13.65 9.93
CA ILE A 4 12.84 14.05 9.19
C ILE A 4 11.85 14.75 10.10
N THR A 5 11.08 15.67 9.55
CA THR A 5 10.06 16.45 10.24
C THR A 5 8.73 15.69 10.34
N CYS A 6 7.83 16.14 11.21
CA CYS A 6 6.48 15.57 11.29
C CYS A 6 5.74 15.67 9.95
N GLN A 7 5.91 16.79 9.23
CA GLN A 7 5.26 16.98 7.94
C GLN A 7 5.78 15.97 6.90
N GLU A 8 7.10 15.76 6.84
CA GLU A 8 7.68 14.75 5.93
C GLU A 8 7.25 13.32 6.26
N VAL A 9 6.97 13.00 7.54
CA VAL A 9 6.37 11.71 7.93
C VAL A 9 4.96 11.60 7.35
N LEU A 10 4.13 12.64 7.51
CA LEU A 10 2.75 12.65 7.01
C LEU A 10 2.69 12.60 5.47
N ASP A 11 3.60 13.29 4.79
CA ASP A 11 3.65 13.33 3.33
C ASP A 11 4.08 11.99 2.71
N GLN A 12 4.94 11.24 3.42
CA GLN A 12 5.47 9.93 2.96
C GLN A 12 4.75 8.74 3.60
N LEU A 13 3.65 8.97 4.32
CA LEU A 13 2.98 7.95 5.12
C LEU A 13 2.35 6.86 4.26
N TRP A 14 1.93 7.18 3.04
CA TRP A 14 1.47 6.18 2.07
C TRP A 14 2.61 5.27 1.60
N GLU A 15 3.76 5.83 1.20
CA GLU A 15 4.94 5.04 0.80
C GLU A 15 5.44 4.17 1.96
N TYR A 16 5.40 4.67 3.19
CA TYR A 16 5.79 3.91 4.39
C TYR A 16 4.85 2.73 4.73
N LEU A 17 3.58 2.82 4.37
CA LEU A 17 2.60 1.76 4.63
C LEU A 17 2.52 0.72 3.52
N ASP A 18 3.22 0.96 2.41
CA ASP A 18 3.36 0.00 1.33
C ASP A 18 4.39 -1.09 1.69
N ASP A 19 4.16 -2.31 1.23
CA ASP A 19 5.08 -3.44 1.44
C ASP A 19 6.36 -3.29 0.57
N GLU A 20 6.34 -2.37 -0.41
CA GLU A 20 7.46 -2.04 -1.30
C GLU A 20 8.28 -0.82 -0.85
N ALA A 21 8.04 -0.31 0.37
CA ALA A 21 8.73 0.85 0.90
C ALA A 21 10.27 0.68 0.92
N ARG A 22 11.00 1.73 0.55
CA ARG A 22 12.47 1.72 0.61
C ARG A 22 12.96 1.62 2.04
N ALA A 23 13.95 0.75 2.28
CA ALA A 23 14.48 0.50 3.62
C ALA A 23 15.01 1.77 4.32
N GLU A 24 15.61 2.71 3.56
CA GLU A 24 16.06 3.98 4.14
C GLU A 24 14.90 4.83 4.66
N LEU A 25 13.78 4.88 3.92
CA LEU A 25 12.59 5.62 4.34
C LEU A 25 12.00 5.03 5.62
N CYS A 26 11.90 3.70 5.70
CA CYS A 26 11.41 3.01 6.90
C CYS A 26 12.28 3.35 8.11
N SER A 27 13.60 3.29 7.97
CA SER A 27 14.54 3.61 9.03
C SER A 27 14.44 5.07 9.51
N GLU A 28 14.26 6.01 8.59
CA GLU A 28 14.09 7.44 8.89
C GLU A 28 12.80 7.70 9.67
N ILE A 29 11.69 7.11 9.23
CA ILE A 29 10.37 7.25 9.88
C ILE A 29 10.38 6.57 11.24
N GLU A 30 10.86 5.33 11.35
CA GLU A 30 10.98 4.63 12.63
C GLU A 30 11.82 5.42 13.64
N GLY A 31 12.94 6.00 13.18
CA GLY A 31 13.76 6.90 13.97
C GLY A 31 12.96 8.09 14.52
N HIS A 32 12.16 8.76 13.69
CA HIS A 32 11.28 9.85 14.11
C HIS A 32 10.22 9.38 15.13
N LEU A 33 9.60 8.24 14.87
CA LEU A 33 8.56 7.66 15.73
C LEU A 33 9.07 7.29 17.12
N THR A 34 10.37 7.04 17.32
CA THR A 34 10.93 6.85 18.68
C THR A 34 10.79 8.10 19.55
N ALA A 35 10.89 9.30 18.96
CA ALA A 35 10.96 10.56 19.69
C ALA A 35 9.66 11.39 19.65
N CYS A 36 8.73 11.10 18.72
CA CYS A 36 7.52 11.90 18.52
C CYS A 36 6.24 11.12 18.85
N SER A 37 5.57 11.48 19.95
CA SER A 37 4.29 10.87 20.34
C SER A 37 3.14 11.17 19.40
N HIS A 38 3.10 12.36 18.83
CA HIS A 38 2.06 12.76 17.88
C HIS A 38 2.10 11.88 16.63
N CYS A 39 3.25 11.77 15.96
CA CYS A 39 3.37 10.96 14.75
C CYS A 39 3.15 9.46 15.01
N ARG A 40 3.48 8.95 16.21
CA ARG A 40 3.10 7.57 16.59
C ARG A 40 1.60 7.36 16.54
N VAL A 41 0.83 8.28 17.13
CA VAL A 41 -0.64 8.19 17.15
C VAL A 41 -1.21 8.27 15.73
N GLU A 42 -0.71 9.16 14.89
CA GLU A 42 -1.16 9.30 13.49
C GLU A 42 -0.88 8.02 12.69
N VAL A 43 0.36 7.51 12.75
CA VAL A 43 0.75 6.28 12.03
C VAL A 43 -0.05 5.07 12.51
N ASP A 44 -0.21 4.90 13.83
CA ASP A 44 -1.00 3.79 14.38
C ASP A 44 -2.47 3.89 14.00
N SER A 45 -3.03 5.09 13.97
CA SER A 45 -4.41 5.33 13.56
C SER A 45 -4.60 4.97 12.09
N LEU A 46 -3.69 5.39 11.21
CA LEU A 46 -3.79 5.06 9.79
C LEU A 46 -3.62 3.56 9.54
N ARG A 47 -2.68 2.88 10.23
CA ARG A 47 -2.53 1.41 10.16
C ARG A 47 -3.82 0.69 10.53
N LYS A 48 -4.49 1.13 11.59
CA LYS A 48 -5.79 0.56 12.01
C LYS A 48 -6.86 0.80 10.96
N THR A 49 -6.91 1.99 10.36
CA THR A 49 -7.82 2.28 9.25
C THR A 49 -7.56 1.33 8.08
N VAL A 50 -6.32 1.13 7.65
CA VAL A 50 -5.95 0.16 6.60
C VAL A 50 -6.40 -1.25 6.96
N LEU A 51 -6.17 -1.69 8.20
CA LEU A 51 -6.62 -3.00 8.68
C LEU A 51 -8.15 -3.14 8.62
N LEU A 52 -8.91 -2.13 9.03
CA LEU A 52 -10.37 -2.13 8.96
C LEU A 52 -10.86 -2.25 7.51
N TYR A 53 -10.22 -1.56 6.57
CA TYR A 53 -10.54 -1.71 5.14
C TYR A 53 -10.17 -3.08 4.59
N ARG A 54 -9.03 -3.65 4.98
CA ARG A 54 -8.59 -4.99 4.56
C ARG A 54 -9.44 -6.12 5.17
N SER A 55 -10.05 -5.89 6.34
CA SER A 55 -10.89 -6.87 7.05
C SER A 55 -12.39 -6.75 6.74
N GLY A 56 -12.81 -5.71 6.02
CA GLY A 56 -14.16 -5.62 5.47
C GLY A 56 -14.44 -6.82 4.56
N ASP A 57 -15.65 -7.37 4.67
CA ASP A 57 -16.14 -8.58 3.99
C ASP A 57 -15.36 -8.86 2.71
N GLU A 58 -14.63 -9.98 2.67
CA GLU A 58 -14.06 -10.49 1.43
C GLU A 58 -15.20 -10.51 0.43
N ALA A 59 -15.20 -9.55 -0.49
CA ALA A 59 -16.17 -9.53 -1.56
C ALA A 59 -15.96 -10.83 -2.31
N LYS A 60 -16.83 -11.81 -2.03
CA LYS A 60 -16.75 -13.14 -2.64
C LYS A 60 -16.84 -12.92 -4.13
N THR A 61 -15.70 -12.94 -4.78
CA THR A 61 -15.61 -12.77 -6.21
C THR A 61 -16.40 -13.94 -6.79
N PRO A 62 -17.49 -13.69 -7.55
CA PRO A 62 -18.23 -14.79 -8.16
C PRO A 62 -17.25 -15.61 -8.98
N ILE A 63 -17.24 -16.93 -8.83
CA ILE A 63 -16.26 -17.81 -9.49
C ILE A 63 -16.23 -17.56 -11.01
N GLN A 64 -17.39 -17.22 -11.58
CA GLN A 64 -17.56 -16.88 -12.99
C GLN A 64 -16.89 -15.57 -13.42
N LEU A 65 -16.62 -14.64 -12.50
CA LEU A 65 -15.92 -13.40 -12.78
C LEU A 65 -14.43 -13.67 -13.05
N SER A 66 -13.81 -14.55 -12.28
CA SER A 66 -12.41 -14.93 -12.48
C SER A 66 -12.18 -15.58 -13.85
N ASP A 67 -13.08 -16.49 -14.27
CA ASP A 67 -12.99 -17.15 -15.58
C ASP A 67 -13.20 -16.16 -16.73
N ARG A 68 -14.20 -15.27 -16.62
CA ARG A 68 -14.47 -14.22 -17.62
C ARG A 68 -13.32 -13.23 -17.72
N LEU A 69 -12.73 -12.82 -16.59
CA LEU A 69 -11.59 -11.93 -16.55
C LEU A 69 -10.37 -12.58 -17.24
N ARG A 70 -10.10 -13.85 -16.94
CA ARG A 70 -9.01 -14.59 -17.58
C ARG A 70 -9.19 -14.68 -19.10
N ALA A 71 -10.37 -15.07 -19.56
CA ALA A 71 -10.66 -15.14 -21.00
C ALA A 71 -10.52 -13.78 -21.69
N ALA A 72 -10.96 -12.69 -21.03
CA ALA A 72 -10.80 -11.34 -21.56
C ALA A 72 -9.33 -10.92 -21.65
N LEU A 73 -8.52 -11.19 -20.61
CA LEU A 73 -7.07 -10.92 -20.62
C LEU A 73 -6.35 -11.71 -21.71
N GLU A 74 -6.65 -13.01 -21.85
CA GLU A 74 -6.09 -13.86 -22.90
C GLU A 74 -6.44 -13.38 -24.32
N THR A 75 -7.64 -12.82 -24.50
CA THR A 75 -8.07 -12.25 -25.77
C THR A 75 -7.32 -10.96 -26.05
N ALA A 76 -7.28 -10.05 -25.09
CA ALA A 76 -6.54 -8.79 -25.21
C ALA A 76 -5.05 -9.01 -25.49
N TYR A 77 -4.41 -9.97 -24.82
CA TYR A 77 -3.00 -10.32 -25.07
C TYR A 77 -2.78 -10.95 -26.45
N ARG A 78 -3.73 -11.69 -27.02
CA ARG A 78 -3.63 -12.17 -28.41
C ARG A 78 -3.79 -11.04 -29.42
N GLU A 79 -4.72 -10.13 -29.17
CA GLU A 79 -5.00 -8.99 -30.06
C GLU A 79 -3.88 -7.95 -30.04
N HIS A 80 -3.20 -7.77 -28.90
CA HIS A 80 -2.10 -6.79 -28.73
C HIS A 80 -0.70 -7.44 -28.75
N GLY A 81 -0.59 -8.76 -28.67
CA GLY A 81 0.68 -9.50 -28.72
C GLY A 81 1.14 -9.83 -30.14
N SER A 82 0.68 -9.09 -31.15
CA SER A 82 1.13 -9.20 -32.55
C SER A 82 2.05 -8.05 -32.98
N ASP A 83 2.40 -7.13 -32.08
CA ASP A 83 3.28 -5.97 -32.32
C ASP A 83 4.59 -6.07 -31.51
N ASP A 84 5.29 -7.20 -31.63
CA ASP A 84 6.74 -7.31 -31.36
C ASP A 84 7.47 -7.77 -32.63
#